data_AF-G6XJH0-F1
#
_entry.id   AF-G6XJH0-F1
#
_cell.length_a   1.000
_cell.length_b   1.000
_cell.length_c   1.000
_cell.angle_alpha   90.00
_cell.angle_beta   90.00
_cell.angle_gamma   90.00
#
_symmetry.space_group_name_H-M   'P 1'
#
loop_
_entity.id
_entity.type
_entity.pdbx_description
1 polymer ?
#
loop_
_entity_poly.entity_id
_entity_poly.type
_entity_poly.pdbx_seq_one_letter_code
_entity_poly.pdbx_strand_id
1 'polypeptide(L)'
;MRRFLPILLPLCLGGCFSMPHPFADPGPQARHLAVANLPPARLAVPTPTASLLSDDAAKLWAHDVAEAMVGQSVPAIAQPKKPGDWWLQLSATVKAGAVVPHYVIMTPQGKARAEADGAAIDMAGWSAGDVTALKGAATQEAPELANLLTGIQADTMRQDPHSLMHRAAKVYFAGVTGAPGDGNTSLSRAFYSSLPDKINSIQTTAKGADYTVRGTVKLTSAPPGKVGMTVQHIEIVWHVLTPDGKEAGAATQLHDIPAHSLDGAWGDTAAMAAEEAADGVRTIITNYSGREHKPLPPPGKDTKAPPAATQSSPDVLNSPDHSASGSPTQTVTPTAQSGTNVASAPPAK
;
A
#
# COMPACT_ATOMS: atom_id res chain seq x y z
N MET A 1 93.14 26.32 20.06
CA MET A 1 91.89 26.22 20.84
C MET A 1 90.79 25.67 19.93
N ARG A 2 90.33 24.43 20.14
CA ARG A 2 89.17 23.87 19.43
C ARG A 2 88.30 23.18 20.48
N ARG A 3 87.10 23.72 20.70
CA ARG A 3 86.14 23.27 21.70
C ARG A 3 85.20 22.24 21.09
N PHE A 4 84.98 21.17 21.85
CA PHE A 4 83.97 20.12 21.67
C PHE A 4 82.54 20.71 21.69
N LEU A 5 81.65 20.15 20.88
CA LEU A 5 80.20 20.23 21.08
C LEU A 5 79.56 18.86 20.74
N PRO A 6 78.71 18.31 21.62
CA PRO A 6 78.31 16.90 21.56
C PRO A 6 77.12 16.61 20.64
N ILE A 7 77.09 15.36 20.19
CA ILE A 7 76.07 14.70 19.38
C ILE A 7 74.76 14.61 20.17
N LEU A 8 73.67 15.14 19.60
CA LEU A 8 72.30 14.94 20.07
C LEU A 8 71.53 14.17 18.98
N LEU A 9 71.23 12.90 19.25
CA LEU A 9 70.51 11.98 18.38
C LEU A 9 69.00 12.01 18.76
N PRO A 10 68.06 12.44 17.90
CA PRO A 10 66.64 12.36 18.22
C PRO A 10 66.10 10.96 17.90
N LEU A 11 65.62 10.28 18.94
CA LEU A 11 64.85 9.04 18.88
C LEU A 11 63.52 9.31 18.13
N CYS A 12 63.39 8.82 16.90
CA CYS A 12 62.10 8.78 16.20
C CYS A 12 61.31 7.56 16.69
N LEU A 13 60.39 7.75 17.64
CA LEU A 13 59.36 6.75 17.96
C LEU A 13 58.31 6.71 16.85
N GLY A 14 58.52 5.88 15.84
CA GLY A 14 57.52 5.52 14.83
C GLY A 14 56.51 4.52 15.40
N GLY A 15 55.49 5.01 16.12
CA GLY A 15 54.37 4.19 16.58
C GLY A 15 53.28 4.05 15.52
N CYS A 16 53.52 3.31 14.44
CA CYS A 16 52.45 2.82 13.58
C CYS A 16 51.80 1.60 14.23
N PHE A 17 50.89 1.81 15.19
CA PHE A 17 50.06 0.73 15.71
C PHE A 17 49.01 0.38 14.66
N SER A 18 49.23 -0.71 13.92
CA SER A 18 48.22 -1.30 13.05
C SER A 18 47.11 -1.86 13.94
N MET A 19 46.02 -1.10 14.08
CA MET A 19 44.85 -1.53 14.84
C MET A 19 44.24 -2.73 14.13
N PRO A 20 44.04 -3.88 14.81
CA PRO A 20 43.29 -4.98 14.23
C PRO A 20 41.92 -4.44 13.80
N HIS A 21 41.53 -4.70 12.56
CA HIS A 21 40.20 -4.36 12.05
C HIS A 21 39.32 -5.62 12.11
N PRO A 22 38.80 -6.02 13.28
CA PRO A 22 38.00 -7.24 13.43
C PRO A 22 36.68 -7.20 12.63
N PHE A 23 36.33 -6.05 12.04
CA PHE A 23 35.15 -5.85 11.21
C PHE A 23 35.46 -5.66 9.72
N ALA A 24 36.72 -5.71 9.29
CA ALA A 24 37.08 -5.56 7.87
C ALA A 24 36.61 -6.73 7.01
N ASP A 25 36.52 -7.92 7.62
CA ASP A 25 35.85 -9.07 7.02
C ASP A 25 34.78 -9.59 7.97
N PRO A 26 33.49 -9.28 7.76
CA PRO A 26 32.41 -9.69 8.65
C PRO A 26 32.15 -11.21 8.59
N GLY A 27 32.89 -11.96 7.76
CA GLY A 27 32.78 -13.40 7.65
C GLY A 27 31.55 -13.85 6.86
N PRO A 28 31.51 -15.13 6.48
CA PRO A 28 30.46 -15.67 5.61
C PRO A 28 29.06 -15.60 6.25
N GLN A 29 28.97 -15.74 7.56
CA GLN A 29 27.70 -15.74 8.29
C GLN A 29 27.08 -14.34 8.37
N ALA A 30 27.86 -13.29 8.62
CA ALA A 30 27.33 -11.92 8.58
C ALA A 30 27.01 -11.47 7.16
N ARG A 31 27.78 -11.91 6.15
CA ARG A 31 27.40 -11.71 4.73
C ARG A 31 26.05 -12.37 4.42
N HIS A 32 25.83 -13.60 4.90
CA HIS A 32 24.56 -14.29 4.72
C HIS A 32 23.40 -13.58 5.45
N LEU A 33 23.62 -13.10 6.68
CA LEU A 33 22.63 -12.33 7.42
C LEU A 33 22.35 -10.96 6.77
N ALA A 34 23.36 -10.32 6.17
CA ALA A 34 23.18 -9.08 5.43
C ALA A 34 22.37 -9.28 4.14
N VAL A 35 22.57 -10.41 3.44
CA VAL A 35 21.74 -10.80 2.29
C VAL A 35 20.31 -11.13 2.73
N ALA A 36 20.14 -11.84 3.84
CA ALA A 36 18.83 -12.19 4.39
C ALA A 36 18.05 -10.97 4.94
N ASN A 37 18.77 -9.94 5.40
CA ASN A 37 18.21 -8.68 5.92
C ASN A 37 18.42 -7.51 4.95
N LEU A 38 18.54 -7.77 3.64
CA LEU A 38 18.58 -6.69 2.66
C LEU A 38 17.33 -5.81 2.86
N PRO A 39 17.49 -4.47 2.96
CA PRO A 39 16.33 -3.60 2.96
C PRO A 39 15.47 -3.90 1.73
N PRO A 40 14.15 -3.80 1.84
CA PRO A 40 13.25 -4.06 0.72
C PRO A 40 13.72 -3.27 -0.50
N ALA A 41 13.66 -3.89 -1.68
CA ALA A 41 14.09 -3.27 -2.93
C ALA A 41 13.43 -1.89 -3.08
N ARG A 42 14.25 -0.85 -3.31
CA ARG A 42 13.79 0.53 -3.43
C ARG A 42 14.08 1.04 -4.83
N LEU A 43 13.17 1.84 -5.36
CA LEU A 43 13.35 2.53 -6.62
C LEU A 43 14.34 3.69 -6.42
N ALA A 44 15.51 3.64 -7.06
CA ALA A 44 16.44 4.77 -7.05
C ALA A 44 15.98 5.84 -8.05
N VAL A 45 16.03 7.11 -7.66
CA VAL A 45 15.75 8.26 -8.54
C VAL A 45 17.02 9.12 -8.62
N PRO A 46 17.91 8.86 -9.59
CA PRO A 46 19.12 9.65 -9.76
C PRO A 46 18.80 11.07 -10.23
N THR A 47 19.69 12.01 -9.89
CA THR A 47 19.64 13.37 -10.43
C THR A 47 19.74 13.32 -11.96
N PRO A 48 18.78 13.89 -12.71
CA PRO A 48 18.81 13.91 -14.16
C PRO A 48 19.87 14.86 -14.70
N THR A 49 20.53 14.44 -15.78
CA THR A 49 21.48 15.27 -16.54
C THR A 49 20.87 15.85 -17.82
N ALA A 50 19.75 15.31 -18.28
CA ALA A 50 19.05 15.70 -19.50
C ALA A 50 17.67 16.29 -19.20
N SER A 51 17.56 17.14 -18.18
CA SER A 51 16.29 17.70 -17.67
C SER A 51 16.02 19.14 -18.10
N LEU A 52 16.95 19.83 -18.77
CA LEU A 52 16.84 21.28 -19.06
C LEU A 52 16.74 22.15 -17.79
N LEU A 53 17.17 21.61 -16.64
CA LEU A 53 17.21 22.28 -15.33
C LEU A 53 18.65 22.59 -14.94
N SER A 54 18.83 23.52 -14.00
CA SER A 54 20.09 23.65 -13.26
C SER A 54 20.33 22.42 -12.37
N ASP A 55 21.57 22.19 -11.94
CA ASP A 55 21.91 21.03 -11.11
C ASP A 55 21.10 20.97 -9.81
N ASP A 56 20.84 22.11 -9.18
CA ASP A 56 20.08 22.16 -7.93
C ASP A 56 18.59 21.94 -8.15
N ALA A 57 18.02 22.49 -9.24
CA ALA A 57 16.64 22.21 -9.62
C ALA A 57 16.45 20.75 -10.07
N ALA A 58 17.44 20.15 -10.74
CA ALA A 58 17.43 18.74 -11.12
C ALA A 58 17.47 17.82 -9.89
N LYS A 59 18.27 18.15 -8.86
CA LYS A 59 18.26 17.42 -7.58
C LYS A 59 16.93 17.54 -6.88
N LEU A 60 16.35 18.75 -6.86
CA LEU A 60 15.04 19.00 -6.28
C LEU A 60 13.95 18.18 -6.98
N TRP A 61 13.92 18.16 -8.31
CA TRP A 61 12.95 17.38 -9.06
C TRP A 61 13.09 15.87 -8.80
N ALA A 62 14.31 15.33 -8.74
CA ALA A 62 14.54 13.94 -8.37
C ALA A 62 14.02 13.62 -6.94
N HIS A 63 14.21 14.55 -6.00
CA HIS A 63 13.67 14.44 -4.64
C HIS A 63 12.13 14.44 -4.64
N ASP A 64 11.50 15.39 -5.32
CA ASP A 64 10.04 15.52 -5.39
C ASP A 64 9.40 14.28 -6.04
N VAL A 65 10.03 13.71 -7.09
CA VAL A 65 9.58 12.45 -7.69
C VAL A 65 9.69 11.30 -6.70
N ALA A 66 10.80 11.17 -5.97
CA ALA A 66 10.93 10.13 -4.95
C ALA A 66 9.88 10.28 -3.83
N GLU A 67 9.63 11.51 -3.36
CA GLU A 67 8.59 11.81 -2.36
C GLU A 67 7.19 11.45 -2.88
N ALA A 68 6.88 11.81 -4.13
CA ALA A 68 5.59 11.51 -4.75
C ALA A 68 5.37 9.99 -4.91
N MET A 69 6.40 9.24 -5.30
CA MET A 69 6.35 7.78 -5.38
C MET A 69 6.12 7.13 -4.01
N VAL A 70 6.77 7.64 -2.96
CA VAL A 70 6.50 7.22 -1.57
C VAL A 70 5.04 7.49 -1.20
N GLY A 71 4.48 8.62 -1.63
CA GLY A 71 3.05 8.93 -1.50
C GLY A 71 2.13 7.92 -2.19
N GLN A 72 2.61 7.25 -3.25
CA GLN A 72 1.93 6.14 -3.93
C GLN A 72 2.26 4.76 -3.33
N SER A 73 2.82 4.71 -2.12
CA SER A 73 3.27 3.47 -1.46
C SER A 73 4.36 2.70 -2.21
N VAL A 74 5.08 3.36 -3.13
CA VAL A 74 6.26 2.80 -3.82
C VAL A 74 7.51 3.27 -3.07
N PRO A 75 8.30 2.36 -2.46
CA PRO A 75 9.52 2.74 -1.76
C PRO A 75 10.55 3.31 -2.74
N ALA A 76 10.74 4.64 -2.74
CA ALA A 76 11.68 5.33 -3.62
C ALA A 76 12.65 6.21 -2.82
N ILE A 77 13.85 6.44 -3.36
CA ILE A 77 14.87 7.33 -2.77
C ILE A 77 15.56 8.11 -3.89
N ALA A 78 15.69 9.42 -3.71
CA ALA A 78 16.54 10.26 -4.53
C ALA A 78 18.02 10.01 -4.21
N GLN A 79 18.66 9.15 -5.00
CA GLN A 79 20.06 8.75 -4.83
C GLN A 79 20.65 8.29 -6.17
N PRO A 80 21.99 8.28 -6.29
CA PRO A 80 22.65 7.60 -7.40
C PRO A 80 22.23 6.13 -7.47
N LYS A 81 22.06 5.59 -8.69
CA LYS A 81 21.77 4.17 -8.89
C LYS A 81 22.92 3.30 -8.38
N LYS A 82 22.60 2.20 -7.70
CA LYS A 82 23.58 1.18 -7.32
C LYS A 82 23.45 -0.04 -8.24
N PRO A 83 24.51 -0.84 -8.42
CA PRO A 83 24.41 -2.09 -9.15
C PRO A 83 23.34 -2.99 -8.52
N GLY A 84 22.37 -3.45 -9.33
CA GLY A 84 21.26 -4.28 -8.84
C GLY A 84 19.97 -3.51 -8.56
N ASP A 85 19.97 -2.17 -8.56
CA ASP A 85 18.78 -1.37 -8.28
C ASP A 85 17.89 -1.23 -9.53
N TRP A 86 16.58 -1.29 -9.31
CA TRP A 86 15.63 -0.64 -10.22
C TRP A 86 15.75 0.87 -10.05
N TRP A 87 15.67 1.62 -11.15
CA TRP A 87 15.81 3.06 -11.08
C TRP A 87 14.96 3.78 -12.12
N LEU A 88 14.65 5.04 -11.83
CA LEU A 88 13.89 5.90 -12.71
C LEU A 88 14.85 6.85 -13.44
N GLN A 89 14.93 6.73 -14.76
CA GLN A 89 15.65 7.69 -15.58
C GLN A 89 14.75 8.88 -15.86
N LEU A 90 15.15 10.03 -15.36
CA LEU A 90 14.47 11.29 -15.57
C LEU A 90 15.14 12.08 -16.71
N SER A 91 14.32 12.68 -17.57
CA SER A 91 14.76 13.60 -18.62
C SER A 91 13.63 14.56 -18.97
N ALA A 92 13.88 15.58 -19.78
CA ALA A 92 12.84 16.45 -20.28
C ALA A 92 13.18 16.93 -21.70
N THR A 93 12.16 17.13 -22.51
CA THR A 93 12.30 17.61 -23.89
C THR A 93 11.39 18.80 -24.14
N VAL A 94 11.76 19.67 -25.06
CA VAL A 94 10.88 20.76 -25.49
C VAL A 94 9.99 20.26 -26.63
N LYS A 95 8.67 20.33 -26.45
CA LYS A 95 7.67 20.02 -27.47
C LYS A 95 6.66 21.16 -27.54
N ALA A 96 6.45 21.71 -28.74
CA ALA A 96 5.49 22.79 -29.00
C ALA A 96 5.60 24.01 -28.06
N GLY A 97 6.82 24.38 -27.66
CA GLY A 97 7.07 25.55 -26.79
C GLY A 97 6.90 25.28 -25.28
N ALA A 98 6.52 24.05 -24.89
CA ALA A 98 6.46 23.62 -23.50
C ALA A 98 7.53 22.56 -23.20
N VAL A 99 7.87 22.40 -21.93
CA VAL A 99 8.74 21.32 -21.46
C VAL A 99 7.90 20.10 -21.11
N VAL A 100 8.24 18.96 -21.68
CA VAL A 100 7.60 17.66 -21.41
C VAL A 100 8.62 16.78 -20.68
N PRO A 101 8.44 16.53 -19.38
CA PRO A 101 9.23 15.56 -18.65
C PRO A 101 9.04 14.15 -19.22
N HIS A 102 10.09 13.35 -19.22
CA HIS A 102 10.09 11.98 -19.71
C HIS A 102 10.73 11.07 -18.66
N TYR A 103 10.05 9.95 -18.41
CA TYR A 103 10.33 9.03 -17.32
C TYR A 103 10.53 7.64 -17.90
N VAL A 104 11.66 6.99 -17.58
CA VAL A 104 11.91 5.61 -18.00
C VAL A 104 12.20 4.74 -16.79
N ILE A 105 11.41 3.69 -16.60
CA ILE A 105 11.65 2.67 -15.58
C ILE A 105 12.74 1.72 -16.10
N MET A 106 13.86 1.69 -15.40
CA MET A 106 15.05 0.94 -15.78
C MET A 106 15.23 -0.28 -14.88
N THR A 107 15.55 -1.42 -15.48
CA THR A 107 15.84 -2.66 -14.75
C THR A 107 17.23 -2.61 -14.10
N PRO A 108 17.52 -3.52 -13.15
CA PRO A 108 18.86 -3.72 -12.58
C PRO A 108 19.97 -3.97 -13.60
N GLN A 109 19.61 -4.47 -14.79
CA GLN A 109 20.52 -4.74 -15.90
C GLN A 109 20.70 -3.52 -16.83
N GLY A 110 20.07 -2.39 -16.51
CA GLY A 110 20.16 -1.15 -17.28
C GLY A 110 19.31 -1.13 -18.55
N LYS A 111 18.28 -1.99 -18.66
CA LYS A 111 17.35 -2.01 -19.79
C LYS A 111 16.10 -1.18 -19.46
N ALA A 112 15.60 -0.42 -20.43
CA ALA A 112 14.29 0.24 -20.32
C ALA A 112 13.19 -0.82 -20.26
N ARG A 113 12.26 -0.66 -19.31
CA ARG A 113 11.15 -1.60 -19.10
C ARG A 113 9.80 -0.98 -19.41
N ALA A 114 9.62 0.29 -19.08
CA ALA A 114 8.46 1.10 -19.43
C ALA A 114 8.89 2.57 -19.47
N GLU A 115 8.14 3.38 -20.20
CA GLU A 115 8.38 4.81 -20.34
C GLU A 115 7.04 5.56 -20.32
N ALA A 116 7.07 6.81 -19.84
CA ALA A 116 5.94 7.70 -19.79
C ALA A 116 6.40 9.14 -20.06
N ASP A 117 5.55 9.92 -20.73
CA ASP A 117 5.70 11.36 -20.89
C ASP A 117 4.76 12.06 -19.90
N GLY A 118 5.32 12.97 -19.11
CA GLY A 118 4.54 13.79 -18.20
C GLY A 118 3.76 14.90 -18.91
N ALA A 119 2.94 15.61 -18.14
CA ALA A 119 2.24 16.76 -18.66
C ALA A 119 3.19 17.88 -19.13
N ALA A 120 2.73 18.65 -20.11
CA ALA A 120 3.45 19.82 -20.59
C ALA A 120 3.49 20.91 -19.51
N ILE A 121 4.68 21.43 -19.24
CA ILE A 121 4.97 22.46 -18.25
C ILE A 121 5.47 23.72 -18.97
N ASP A 122 5.09 24.88 -18.46
CA ASP A 122 5.61 26.14 -18.95
C ASP A 122 7.14 26.19 -18.87
N MET A 123 7.78 26.64 -19.94
CA MET A 123 9.24 26.66 -20.06
C MET A 123 9.89 27.62 -19.06
N ALA A 124 9.29 28.78 -18.80
CA ALA A 124 9.86 29.76 -17.89
C ALA A 124 9.85 29.23 -16.44
N GLY A 125 8.73 28.65 -16.01
CA GLY A 125 8.61 28.00 -14.70
C GLY A 125 9.55 26.81 -14.53
N TRP A 126 9.64 25.95 -15.56
CA TRP A 126 10.55 24.80 -15.54
C TRP A 126 12.01 25.23 -15.45
N SER A 127 12.49 26.07 -16.38
CA SER A 127 13.90 26.50 -16.41
C SER A 127 14.30 27.34 -15.21
N ALA A 128 13.36 28.06 -14.58
CA ALA A 128 13.62 28.75 -13.31
C ALA A 128 13.76 27.80 -12.11
N GLY A 129 13.38 26.52 -12.26
CA GLY A 129 13.35 25.56 -11.16
C GLY A 129 12.27 25.90 -10.12
N ASP A 130 11.12 26.40 -10.57
CA ASP A 130 10.02 26.74 -9.66
C ASP A 130 9.59 25.52 -8.84
N VAL A 131 9.65 25.64 -7.52
CA VAL A 131 9.42 24.53 -6.59
C VAL A 131 8.00 23.96 -6.73
N THR A 132 7.02 24.82 -7.01
CA THR A 132 5.62 24.40 -7.15
C THR A 132 5.41 23.65 -8.46
N ALA A 133 6.02 24.12 -9.55
CA ALA A 133 5.96 23.47 -10.86
C ALA A 133 6.64 22.09 -10.83
N LEU A 134 7.83 21.97 -10.23
CA LEU A 134 8.56 20.70 -10.13
C LEU A 134 7.82 19.68 -9.25
N LYS A 135 7.33 20.10 -8.08
CA LYS A 135 6.54 19.25 -7.18
C LYS A 135 5.20 18.85 -7.83
N GLY A 136 4.57 19.77 -8.54
CA GLY A 136 3.34 19.50 -9.31
C GLY A 136 3.56 18.42 -10.37
N ALA A 137 4.62 18.56 -11.17
CA ALA A 137 5.00 17.58 -12.19
C ALA A 137 5.25 16.18 -11.59
N ALA A 138 5.98 16.11 -10.48
CA ALA A 138 6.23 14.86 -9.78
C ALA A 138 4.94 14.22 -9.24
N THR A 139 4.10 15.01 -8.58
CA THR A 139 2.86 14.54 -7.95
C THR A 139 1.85 14.05 -8.98
N GLN A 140 1.75 14.74 -10.12
CA GLN A 140 0.82 14.39 -11.19
C GLN A 140 1.19 13.07 -11.87
N GLU A 141 2.49 12.80 -12.06
CA GLU A 141 2.97 11.62 -12.78
C GLU A 141 3.04 10.36 -11.90
N ALA A 142 3.25 10.52 -10.59
CA ALA A 142 3.48 9.38 -9.69
C ALA A 142 2.42 8.26 -9.76
N PRO A 143 1.10 8.52 -9.88
CA PRO A 143 0.11 7.45 -10.04
C PRO A 143 0.32 6.60 -11.30
N GLU A 144 0.69 7.21 -12.43
CA GLU A 144 0.95 6.48 -13.69
C GLU A 144 2.20 5.61 -13.57
N LEU A 145 3.29 6.15 -13.02
CA LEU A 145 4.51 5.40 -12.77
C LEU A 145 4.29 4.23 -11.80
N ALA A 146 3.49 4.42 -10.74
CA ALA A 146 3.13 3.35 -9.83
C ALA A 146 2.35 2.24 -10.54
N ASN A 147 1.36 2.60 -11.37
CA ASN A 147 0.60 1.64 -12.18
C ASN A 147 1.50 0.87 -13.16
N LEU A 148 2.46 1.54 -13.80
CA LEU A 148 3.44 0.89 -14.68
C LEU A 148 4.29 -0.12 -13.91
N LEU A 149 4.81 0.23 -12.73
CA LEU A 149 5.57 -0.68 -11.88
C LEU A 149 4.74 -1.91 -11.45
N THR A 150 3.49 -1.72 -11.04
CA THR A 150 2.57 -2.82 -10.74
C THR A 150 2.36 -3.72 -11.95
N GLY A 151 2.16 -3.16 -13.15
CA GLY A 151 2.03 -3.92 -14.38
C GLY A 151 3.28 -4.70 -14.76
N ILE A 152 4.48 -4.15 -14.50
CA ILE A 152 5.78 -4.82 -14.72
C ILE A 152 5.90 -6.03 -13.80
N GLN A 153 5.56 -5.85 -12.52
CA GLN A 153 5.59 -6.93 -11.54
C GLN A 153 4.64 -8.06 -11.96
N ALA A 154 3.42 -7.71 -12.38
CA ALA A 154 2.45 -8.69 -12.84
C ALA A 154 2.88 -9.45 -14.10
N ASP A 155 3.52 -8.78 -15.08
CA ASP A 155 4.09 -9.46 -16.26
C ASP A 155 5.24 -10.39 -15.88
N THR A 156 6.11 -9.96 -14.96
CA THR A 156 7.21 -10.79 -14.43
C THR A 156 6.66 -12.04 -13.74
N MET A 157 5.63 -11.87 -12.90
CA MET A 157 4.96 -12.98 -12.23
C MET A 157 4.26 -13.92 -13.20
N ARG A 158 3.73 -13.42 -14.32
CA ARG A 158 3.16 -14.25 -15.39
C ARG A 158 4.23 -15.01 -16.18
N GLN A 159 5.44 -14.49 -16.29
CA GLN A 159 6.51 -15.17 -17.04
C GLN A 159 7.24 -16.22 -16.19
N ASP A 160 7.27 -16.08 -14.87
CA ASP A 160 7.89 -17.04 -13.96
C ASP A 160 7.02 -18.29 -13.75
N PRO A 161 7.44 -19.49 -14.21
CA PRO A 161 6.68 -20.73 -14.04
C PRO A 161 6.43 -21.14 -12.58
N HIS A 162 7.23 -20.65 -11.62
CA HIS A 162 7.11 -20.97 -10.20
C HIS A 162 6.28 -19.95 -9.40
N SER A 163 5.84 -18.88 -10.05
CA SER A 163 4.99 -17.84 -9.47
C SER A 163 3.65 -18.38 -8.99
N LEU A 164 3.06 -17.71 -7.98
CA LEU A 164 1.70 -17.96 -7.49
C LEU A 164 0.60 -17.71 -8.55
N MET A 165 0.97 -17.19 -9.72
CA MET A 165 0.17 -17.15 -10.95
C MET A 165 -0.12 -18.54 -11.53
N HIS A 166 0.87 -19.45 -11.51
CA HIS A 166 0.85 -20.71 -12.27
C HIS A 166 0.70 -21.95 -11.41
N ARG A 167 0.70 -21.78 -10.08
CA ARG A 167 0.51 -22.87 -9.12
C ARG A 167 -0.37 -22.43 -7.97
N ALA A 168 -0.95 -23.41 -7.29
CA ALA A 168 -1.63 -23.15 -6.03
C ALA A 168 -0.65 -22.60 -4.97
N ALA A 169 -1.15 -21.69 -4.14
CA ALA A 169 -0.46 -21.30 -2.92
C ALA A 169 -0.43 -22.49 -1.95
N LYS A 170 0.72 -22.71 -1.33
CA LYS A 170 0.91 -23.71 -0.28
C LYS A 170 0.72 -23.02 1.06
N VAL A 171 -0.38 -23.32 1.73
CA VAL A 171 -0.73 -22.73 3.02
C VAL A 171 -0.40 -23.73 4.11
N TYR A 172 0.49 -23.34 5.02
CA TYR A 172 0.67 -24.07 6.25
C TYR A 172 -0.35 -23.61 7.28
N PHE A 173 -1.09 -24.54 7.86
CA PHE A 173 -2.03 -24.22 8.93
C PHE A 173 -1.46 -24.62 10.29
N ALA A 174 -1.21 -23.61 11.12
CA ALA A 174 -0.62 -23.76 12.45
C ALA A 174 -1.62 -24.19 13.53
N GLY A 175 -2.91 -24.28 13.19
CA GLY A 175 -4.00 -24.66 14.10
C GLY A 175 -4.70 -23.47 14.75
N VAL A 176 -5.59 -23.79 15.69
CA VAL A 176 -6.39 -22.83 16.48
C VAL A 176 -6.07 -22.94 17.97
N THR A 177 -6.03 -21.80 18.65
CA THR A 177 -5.85 -21.73 20.11
C THR A 177 -6.91 -20.86 20.78
N GLY A 178 -7.13 -21.07 22.09
CA GLY A 178 -7.99 -20.23 22.92
C GLY A 178 -9.48 -20.59 22.93
N ALA A 179 -9.93 -21.52 22.09
CA ALA A 179 -11.33 -21.90 22.06
C ALA A 179 -11.69 -22.81 23.26
N PRO A 180 -12.84 -22.58 23.92
CA PRO A 180 -13.40 -23.48 24.94
C PRO A 180 -13.86 -24.82 24.36
N GLY A 181 -14.14 -25.78 25.25
CA GLY A 181 -14.66 -27.09 24.88
C GLY A 181 -13.74 -27.84 23.91
N ASP A 182 -14.31 -28.36 22.83
CA ASP A 182 -13.56 -28.98 21.72
C ASP A 182 -13.18 -28.01 20.59
N GLY A 183 -13.43 -26.71 20.78
CA GLY A 183 -13.39 -25.71 19.71
C GLY A 183 -12.08 -25.62 18.95
N ASN A 184 -10.93 -25.78 19.62
CA ASN A 184 -9.62 -25.73 18.94
C ASN A 184 -9.51 -26.86 17.90
N THR A 185 -9.97 -28.06 18.26
CA THR A 185 -9.94 -29.23 17.38
C THR A 185 -11.02 -29.13 16.31
N SER A 186 -12.24 -28.75 16.69
CA SER A 186 -13.39 -28.64 15.79
C SER A 186 -13.17 -27.58 14.71
N LEU A 187 -12.73 -26.36 15.08
CA LEU A 187 -12.38 -25.30 14.13
C LEU A 187 -11.19 -25.71 13.25
N SER A 188 -10.16 -26.33 13.83
CA SER A 188 -9.00 -26.76 13.04
C SER A 188 -9.38 -27.76 11.96
N ARG A 189 -10.20 -28.76 12.29
CA ARG A 189 -10.67 -29.76 11.33
C ARG A 189 -11.57 -29.14 10.26
N ALA A 190 -12.50 -28.29 10.67
CA ALA A 190 -13.40 -27.62 9.75
C ALA A 190 -12.62 -26.72 8.78
N PHE A 191 -11.73 -25.87 9.29
CA PHE A 191 -10.93 -24.96 8.47
C PHE A 191 -10.00 -25.71 7.51
N TYR A 192 -9.39 -26.81 7.96
CA TYR A 192 -8.56 -27.65 7.10
C TYR A 192 -9.33 -28.20 5.89
N SER A 193 -10.62 -28.45 6.08
CA SER A 193 -11.51 -28.94 5.02
C SER A 193 -12.05 -27.81 4.14
N SER A 194 -12.30 -26.63 4.70
CA SER A 194 -12.91 -25.50 4.01
C SER A 194 -11.94 -24.64 3.20
N LEU A 195 -10.66 -24.57 3.59
CA LEU A 195 -9.68 -23.68 2.94
C LEU A 195 -9.31 -24.09 1.49
N PRO A 196 -9.00 -25.36 1.19
CA PRO A 196 -8.49 -25.74 -0.13
C PRO A 196 -9.47 -25.42 -1.26
N ASP A 197 -8.93 -24.91 -2.37
CA ASP A 197 -9.66 -24.66 -3.61
C ASP A 197 -8.75 -24.93 -4.82
N LYS A 198 -9.09 -24.40 -6.01
CA LYS A 198 -8.28 -24.58 -7.22
C LYS A 198 -6.89 -23.92 -7.14
N ILE A 199 -6.71 -22.90 -6.31
CA ILE A 199 -5.53 -22.03 -6.28
C ILE A 199 -4.88 -21.93 -4.89
N ASN A 200 -5.42 -22.65 -3.90
CA ASN A 200 -4.93 -22.71 -2.53
C ASN A 200 -4.95 -24.17 -2.06
N SER A 201 -3.79 -24.64 -1.60
CA SER A 201 -3.59 -25.97 -1.05
C SER A 201 -3.14 -25.85 0.40
N ILE A 202 -3.63 -26.74 1.26
CA ILE A 202 -3.22 -26.78 2.67
C ILE A 202 -2.17 -27.88 2.86
N GLN A 203 -1.18 -27.63 3.72
CA GLN A 203 -0.16 -28.59 4.09
C GLN A 203 0.11 -28.57 5.58
N THR A 204 0.68 -29.66 6.09
CA THR A 204 0.96 -29.89 7.52
C THR A 204 2.37 -29.48 7.94
N THR A 205 3.20 -29.02 7.00
CA THR A 205 4.57 -28.54 7.27
C THR A 205 4.72 -27.07 6.89
N ALA A 206 5.40 -26.31 7.74
CA ALA A 206 5.76 -24.91 7.45
C ALA A 206 6.79 -24.80 6.32
N LYS A 207 7.59 -25.85 6.10
CA LYS A 207 8.69 -25.80 5.13
C LYS A 207 8.13 -25.67 3.70
N GLY A 208 8.52 -24.59 3.02
CA GLY A 208 8.10 -24.31 1.65
C GLY A 208 6.63 -23.87 1.53
N ALA A 209 6.03 -23.41 2.64
CA ALA A 209 4.75 -22.72 2.62
C ALA A 209 4.93 -21.30 2.07
N ASP A 210 3.97 -20.86 1.26
CA ASP A 210 3.87 -19.47 0.80
C ASP A 210 3.19 -18.60 1.85
N TYR A 211 2.31 -19.20 2.67
CA TYR A 211 1.63 -18.52 3.77
C TYR A 211 1.48 -19.43 4.98
N THR A 212 1.43 -18.84 6.16
CA THR A 212 1.06 -19.51 7.41
C THR A 212 -0.24 -18.93 7.93
N VAL A 213 -1.21 -19.78 8.27
CA VAL A 213 -2.48 -19.37 8.88
C VAL A 213 -2.56 -19.87 10.32
N ARG A 214 -3.00 -19.01 11.24
CA ARG A 214 -3.27 -19.36 12.65
C ARG A 214 -4.58 -18.74 13.10
N GLY A 215 -5.42 -19.53 13.77
CA GLY A 215 -6.64 -19.05 14.43
C GLY A 215 -6.42 -18.78 15.92
N THR A 216 -6.97 -17.70 16.43
CA THR A 216 -7.05 -17.40 17.87
C THR A 216 -8.50 -17.11 18.24
N VAL A 217 -9.00 -17.73 19.29
CA VAL A 217 -10.35 -17.51 19.82
C VAL A 217 -10.26 -16.85 21.18
N LYS A 218 -11.15 -15.88 21.42
CA LYS A 218 -11.33 -15.22 22.69
C LYS A 218 -12.81 -15.15 23.04
N LEU A 219 -13.15 -15.55 24.26
CA LEU A 219 -14.48 -15.35 24.85
C LEU A 219 -14.39 -14.31 25.96
N THR A 220 -15.32 -13.36 25.98
CA THR A 220 -15.49 -12.41 27.09
C THR A 220 -16.93 -12.38 27.55
N SER A 221 -17.14 -12.21 28.86
CA SER A 221 -18.49 -12.06 29.41
C SER A 221 -19.08 -10.71 29.02
N ALA A 222 -20.35 -10.71 28.61
CA ALA A 222 -21.11 -9.53 28.25
C ALA A 222 -22.16 -9.21 29.33
N PRO A 223 -22.55 -7.93 29.52
CA PRO A 223 -23.63 -7.57 30.43
C PRO A 223 -24.93 -8.33 30.08
N PRO A 224 -25.76 -8.73 31.06
CA PRO A 224 -27.00 -9.47 30.79
C PRO A 224 -27.88 -8.74 29.77
N GLY A 225 -28.44 -9.47 28.80
CA GLY A 225 -29.40 -8.92 27.85
C GLY A 225 -30.72 -8.53 28.53
N LYS A 226 -31.61 -7.84 27.80
CA LYS A 226 -32.91 -7.31 28.30
C LYS A 226 -33.86 -8.37 28.92
N VAL A 227 -33.54 -9.67 28.79
CA VAL A 227 -34.38 -10.80 29.22
C VAL A 227 -33.68 -11.67 30.29
N GLY A 228 -32.64 -11.16 30.97
CA GLY A 228 -31.97 -11.90 32.05
C GLY A 228 -31.13 -13.09 31.60
N MET A 229 -30.95 -13.29 30.29
CA MET A 229 -30.00 -14.25 29.74
C MET A 229 -28.60 -13.65 29.75
N THR A 230 -27.63 -14.38 30.30
CA THR A 230 -26.21 -14.03 30.21
C THR A 230 -25.73 -14.28 28.79
N VAL A 231 -24.97 -13.32 28.27
CA VAL A 231 -24.39 -13.34 26.93
C VAL A 231 -22.86 -13.38 27.04
N GLN A 232 -22.22 -13.97 26.05
CA GLN A 232 -20.77 -13.93 25.88
C GLN A 232 -20.46 -13.37 24.48
N HIS A 233 -19.40 -12.58 24.38
CA HIS A 233 -18.85 -12.14 23.12
C HIS A 233 -17.75 -13.12 22.71
N ILE A 234 -17.88 -13.70 21.52
CA ILE A 234 -16.82 -14.49 20.89
C ILE A 234 -16.13 -13.66 19.82
N GLU A 235 -14.81 -13.66 19.84
CA GLU A 235 -13.94 -13.10 18.82
C GLU A 235 -13.05 -14.23 18.28
N ILE A 236 -13.06 -14.44 16.96
CA ILE A 236 -12.16 -15.39 16.29
C ILE A 236 -11.33 -14.60 15.28
N VAL A 237 -10.01 -14.63 15.44
CA VAL A 237 -9.06 -13.94 14.56
C VAL A 237 -8.20 -14.97 13.83
N TRP A 238 -8.24 -14.92 12.50
CA TRP A 238 -7.44 -15.76 11.62
C TRP A 238 -6.33 -14.93 10.99
N HIS A 239 -5.11 -15.07 11.52
CA HIS A 239 -3.94 -14.37 11.01
C HIS A 239 -3.35 -15.11 9.82
N VAL A 240 -3.05 -14.37 8.75
CA VAL A 240 -2.32 -14.84 7.57
C VAL A 240 -0.94 -14.19 7.58
N LEU A 241 0.10 -15.02 7.62
CA LEU A 241 1.49 -14.59 7.70
C LEU A 241 2.23 -14.98 6.42
N THR A 242 3.16 -14.15 5.99
CA THR A 242 4.13 -14.44 4.93
C THR A 242 5.21 -15.42 5.42
N PRO A 243 6.06 -15.98 4.54
CA PRO A 243 7.12 -16.90 4.94
C PRO A 243 8.17 -16.28 5.86
N ASP A 244 8.36 -14.96 5.80
CA ASP A 244 9.22 -14.17 6.71
C ASP A 244 8.52 -13.78 8.02
N GLY A 245 7.27 -14.25 8.24
CA GLY A 245 6.52 -14.06 9.48
C GLY A 245 5.85 -12.70 9.61
N LYS A 246 5.79 -11.90 8.54
CA LYS A 246 5.03 -10.64 8.53
C LYS A 246 3.55 -10.90 8.33
N GLU A 247 2.72 -10.05 8.92
CA GLU A 247 1.27 -10.15 8.75
C GLU A 247 0.85 -9.67 7.36
N ALA A 248 0.33 -10.60 6.56
CA ALA A 248 -0.28 -10.31 5.27
C ALA A 248 -1.71 -9.76 5.45
N GLY A 249 -2.38 -10.17 6.53
CA GLY A 249 -3.70 -9.68 6.94
C GLY A 249 -4.34 -10.60 7.98
N ALA A 250 -5.53 -10.23 8.44
CA ALA A 250 -6.33 -11.05 9.36
C ALA A 250 -7.82 -11.01 8.98
N ALA A 251 -8.51 -12.13 9.18
CA ALA A 251 -9.97 -12.21 9.09
C ALA A 251 -10.53 -12.36 10.51
N THR A 252 -11.41 -11.43 10.91
CA THR A 252 -11.98 -11.39 12.27
C THR A 252 -13.48 -11.62 12.21
N GLN A 253 -13.95 -12.56 13.04
CA GLN A 253 -15.36 -12.86 13.26
C GLN A 253 -15.74 -12.48 14.68
N LEU A 254 -16.86 -11.76 14.84
CA LEU A 254 -17.38 -11.34 16.14
C LEU A 254 -18.85 -11.70 16.23
N HIS A 255 -19.24 -12.42 17.30
CA HIS A 255 -20.63 -12.77 17.54
C HIS A 255 -20.98 -12.71 19.03
N ASP A 256 -22.26 -12.46 19.31
CA ASP A 256 -22.85 -12.63 20.62
C ASP A 256 -23.47 -14.03 20.70
N ILE A 257 -23.13 -14.78 21.74
CA ILE A 257 -23.62 -16.13 21.96
C ILE A 257 -24.26 -16.26 23.34
N PRO A 258 -25.20 -17.20 23.52
CA PRO A 258 -25.65 -17.58 24.86
C PRO A 258 -24.46 -18.03 25.70
N ALA A 259 -24.38 -17.59 26.95
CA ALA A 259 -23.27 -17.97 27.81
C ALA A 259 -23.15 -19.50 27.93
N HIS A 260 -21.91 -20.01 27.93
CA HIS A 260 -21.57 -21.43 28.07
C HIS A 260 -22.03 -22.33 26.91
N SER A 261 -22.62 -21.78 25.84
CA SER A 261 -23.08 -22.55 24.68
C SER A 261 -21.95 -23.24 23.90
N LEU A 262 -20.70 -22.77 24.04
CA LEU A 262 -19.51 -23.28 23.37
C LEU A 262 -18.54 -24.02 24.31
N ASP A 263 -18.95 -24.32 25.54
CA ASP A 263 -18.11 -25.02 26.52
C ASP A 263 -17.96 -26.52 26.21
N GLY A 264 -18.82 -27.06 25.34
CA GLY A 264 -18.85 -28.46 24.93
C GLY A 264 -18.40 -28.67 23.47
N ALA A 265 -19.25 -29.34 22.69
CA ALA A 265 -18.98 -29.64 21.29
C ALA A 265 -19.39 -28.47 20.39
N TRP A 266 -18.49 -28.01 19.53
CA TRP A 266 -18.75 -26.92 18.61
C TRP A 266 -19.50 -27.35 17.35
N GLY A 267 -19.29 -28.59 16.89
CA GLY A 267 -20.05 -29.20 15.79
C GLY A 267 -20.24 -28.28 14.57
N ASP A 268 -21.50 -28.05 14.19
CA ASP A 268 -21.90 -27.24 13.04
C ASP A 268 -21.45 -25.77 13.16
N THR A 269 -21.38 -25.22 14.36
CA THR A 269 -20.87 -23.85 14.59
C THR A 269 -19.42 -23.72 14.12
N ALA A 270 -18.59 -24.74 14.37
CA ALA A 270 -17.22 -24.75 13.86
C ALA A 270 -17.16 -24.85 12.34
N ALA A 271 -18.08 -25.59 11.70
CA ALA A 271 -18.15 -25.70 10.25
C ALA A 271 -18.47 -24.36 9.59
N MET A 272 -19.51 -23.67 10.08
CA MET A 272 -19.91 -22.36 9.56
C MET A 272 -18.83 -21.29 9.77
N ALA A 273 -18.29 -21.20 10.99
CA ALA A 273 -17.23 -20.23 11.29
C ALA A 273 -15.97 -20.47 10.44
N ALA A 274 -15.61 -21.74 10.23
CA ALA A 274 -14.45 -22.09 9.40
C ALA A 274 -14.66 -21.81 7.91
N GLU A 275 -15.88 -21.94 7.38
CA GLU A 275 -16.20 -21.62 5.99
C GLU A 275 -16.06 -20.12 5.71
N GLU A 276 -16.66 -19.27 6.55
CA GLU A 276 -16.50 -17.82 6.47
C GLU A 276 -15.03 -17.40 6.63
N ALA A 277 -14.30 -18.04 7.55
CA ALA A 277 -12.88 -17.78 7.74
C ALA A 277 -12.05 -18.16 6.50
N ALA A 278 -12.38 -19.29 5.86
CA ALA A 278 -11.72 -19.73 4.64
C ALA A 278 -11.91 -18.72 3.50
N ASP A 279 -13.09 -18.14 3.35
CA ASP A 279 -13.33 -17.07 2.36
C ASP A 279 -12.50 -15.82 2.64
N GLY A 280 -12.46 -15.37 3.90
CA GLY A 280 -11.62 -14.24 4.31
C GLY A 280 -10.14 -14.48 4.02
N VAL A 281 -9.63 -15.67 4.40
CA VAL A 281 -8.23 -16.05 4.17
C VAL A 281 -7.90 -16.16 2.68
N ARG A 282 -8.78 -16.76 1.85
CA ARG A 282 -8.61 -16.81 0.39
C ARG A 282 -8.48 -15.43 -0.23
N THR A 283 -9.30 -14.49 0.23
CA THR A 283 -9.27 -13.10 -0.22
C THR A 283 -7.93 -12.45 0.12
N ILE A 284 -7.46 -12.60 1.36
CA ILE A 284 -6.15 -12.08 1.80
C ILE A 284 -5.02 -12.65 0.94
N ILE A 285 -4.99 -13.98 0.75
CA ILE A 285 -3.96 -14.63 -0.07
C ILE A 285 -4.01 -14.14 -1.52
N THR A 286 -5.19 -13.99 -2.10
CA THR A 286 -5.35 -13.53 -3.49
C THR A 286 -4.82 -12.11 -3.66
N ASN A 287 -5.18 -11.21 -2.76
CA ASN A 287 -4.71 -9.82 -2.77
C ASN A 287 -3.19 -9.74 -2.57
N TYR A 288 -2.66 -10.50 -1.61
CA TYR A 288 -1.24 -10.46 -1.27
C TYR A 288 -0.35 -11.19 -2.30
N SER A 289 -0.90 -12.16 -3.03
CA SER A 289 -0.18 -12.92 -4.06
C SER A 289 -0.03 -12.16 -5.38
N GLY A 290 -0.54 -10.92 -5.48
CA GLY A 290 -0.47 -10.11 -6.70
C GLY A 290 -1.26 -10.68 -7.87
N ARG A 291 -2.19 -11.61 -7.61
CA ARG A 291 -2.87 -12.38 -8.67
C ARG A 291 -3.79 -11.56 -9.56
N GLU A 292 -4.27 -10.45 -9.04
CA GLU A 292 -5.26 -9.61 -9.72
C GLU A 292 -4.62 -8.44 -10.48
N HIS A 293 -3.30 -8.24 -10.37
CA HIS A 293 -2.63 -7.16 -11.07
C HIS A 293 -2.63 -7.40 -12.58
N LYS A 294 -3.05 -6.39 -13.36
CA LYS A 294 -3.07 -6.44 -14.82
C LYS A 294 -1.65 -6.24 -15.38
N PRO A 295 -1.08 -7.23 -16.10
CA PRO A 295 0.25 -7.08 -16.69
C PRO A 295 0.31 -6.03 -17.78
N LEU A 296 1.48 -5.41 -17.95
CA LEU A 296 1.70 -4.51 -19.07
C LEU A 296 1.45 -5.23 -20.41
N PRO A 297 0.85 -4.54 -21.40
CA PRO A 297 0.83 -5.04 -22.76
C PRO A 297 2.28 -5.20 -23.26
N PRO A 298 2.55 -6.21 -24.11
CA PRO A 298 3.88 -6.40 -24.68
C PRO A 298 4.32 -5.13 -25.44
N PRO A 299 5.61 -4.74 -25.37
CA PRO A 299 6.09 -3.54 -26.05
C PRO A 299 5.78 -3.63 -27.55
N GLY A 300 5.05 -2.63 -28.06
CA GLY A 300 4.73 -2.51 -29.49
C GLY A 300 3.27 -2.76 -29.90
N LYS A 301 2.30 -2.77 -28.98
CA LYS A 301 0.87 -2.68 -29.35
C LYS A 301 0.18 -1.52 -28.64
N ASP A 302 0.06 -0.44 -29.41
CA ASP A 302 -0.94 0.62 -29.35
C ASP A 302 -1.05 1.43 -28.04
N THR A 303 -0.12 2.36 -27.85
CA THR A 303 -0.38 3.61 -27.10
C THR A 303 -1.36 4.47 -27.91
N LYS A 304 -2.63 4.07 -27.98
CA LYS A 304 -3.69 4.99 -28.43
C LYS A 304 -4.03 5.88 -27.25
N ALA A 305 -3.59 7.13 -27.34
CA ALA A 305 -3.94 8.20 -26.42
C ALA A 305 -5.44 8.15 -26.06
N PRO A 306 -5.81 8.32 -24.77
CA PRO A 306 -7.19 8.58 -24.39
C PRO A 306 -7.72 9.78 -25.19
N PRO A 307 -8.94 9.73 -25.75
CA PRO A 307 -9.49 10.87 -26.46
C PRO A 307 -9.62 12.04 -25.49
N ALA A 308 -9.11 13.20 -25.93
CA ALA A 308 -9.22 14.47 -25.23
C ALA A 308 -10.67 14.68 -24.75
N ALA A 309 -10.84 14.84 -23.44
CA ALA A 309 -12.10 15.28 -22.87
C ALA A 309 -12.46 16.62 -23.50
N THR A 310 -13.54 16.63 -24.26
CA THR A 310 -14.11 17.84 -24.86
C THR A 310 -14.55 18.75 -23.71
N GLN A 311 -13.84 19.86 -23.54
CA GLN A 311 -14.23 20.93 -22.64
C GLN A 311 -15.48 21.59 -23.21
N SER A 312 -16.64 21.28 -22.64
CA SER A 312 -17.85 22.07 -22.83
C SER A 312 -17.79 23.29 -21.91
N SER A 313 -17.34 24.42 -22.45
CA SER A 313 -17.63 25.75 -21.90
C SER A 313 -19.13 26.05 -22.05
N PRO A 314 -19.81 26.60 -21.04
CA PRO A 314 -21.09 27.26 -21.27
C PRO A 314 -20.84 28.69 -21.73
N ASP A 315 -21.17 28.94 -22.99
CA ASP A 315 -21.29 30.26 -23.60
C ASP A 315 -22.43 31.03 -22.92
N VAL A 316 -22.14 32.27 -22.51
CA VAL A 316 -23.12 33.22 -21.95
C VAL A 316 -23.51 34.17 -23.07
N LEU A 317 -24.75 34.07 -23.58
CA LEU A 317 -25.41 35.21 -24.25
C LEU A 317 -26.96 35.10 -24.26
N ASN A 318 -27.56 35.78 -23.27
CA ASN A 318 -28.60 36.81 -23.37
C ASN A 318 -30.03 36.54 -23.96
N SER A 319 -31.03 36.66 -23.06
CA SER A 319 -32.30 37.45 -23.15
C SER A 319 -33.40 37.09 -24.19
N PRO A 320 -34.72 37.42 -23.98
CA PRO A 320 -35.23 38.74 -23.53
C PRO A 320 -36.51 38.85 -22.65
N ASP A 321 -36.61 40.04 -22.04
CA ASP A 321 -37.75 40.90 -21.69
C ASP A 321 -39.15 40.34 -21.32
N HIS A 322 -39.63 40.70 -20.13
CA HIS A 322 -40.60 41.82 -19.94
C HIS A 322 -41.07 41.91 -18.48
N SER A 323 -41.04 43.10 -17.88
CA SER A 323 -41.80 43.40 -16.66
C SER A 323 -42.16 44.88 -16.64
N ALA A 324 -43.46 45.16 -16.72
CA ALA A 324 -44.06 46.48 -16.50
C ALA A 324 -45.46 46.34 -15.90
N SER A 325 -45.75 47.20 -14.90
CA SER A 325 -47.05 47.50 -14.25
C SER A 325 -47.69 46.36 -13.43
N GLY A 326 -48.20 46.55 -12.21
CA GLY A 326 -48.44 47.74 -11.39
C GLY A 326 -49.60 47.45 -10.41
N SER A 327 -49.39 47.74 -9.11
CA SER A 327 -50.41 48.01 -8.06
C SER A 327 -51.39 46.88 -7.61
N PRO A 328 -52.13 47.01 -6.47
CA PRO A 328 -52.13 48.05 -5.42
C PRO A 328 -52.07 47.55 -3.96
N THR A 329 -51.83 48.52 -3.08
CA THR A 329 -52.14 48.62 -1.65
C THR A 329 -53.59 48.24 -1.29
N GLN A 330 -53.81 47.57 -0.14
CA GLN A 330 -54.96 47.84 0.72
C GLN A 330 -54.73 47.48 2.20
N THR A 331 -55.23 48.39 3.03
CA THR A 331 -55.19 48.50 4.49
C THR A 331 -56.40 47.78 5.12
N VAL A 332 -56.45 47.72 6.47
CA VAL A 332 -57.65 47.76 7.37
C VAL A 332 -57.88 46.52 8.28
N THR A 333 -57.42 46.68 9.55
CA THR A 333 -58.14 46.55 10.85
C THR A 333 -58.68 45.19 11.38
N PRO A 334 -58.62 44.93 12.72
CA PRO A 334 -58.93 43.63 13.33
C PRO A 334 -60.36 43.55 13.92
N THR A 335 -60.91 42.35 14.13
CA THR A 335 -62.09 42.10 15.00
C THR A 335 -62.11 40.67 15.54
N ALA A 336 -62.72 40.53 16.70
CA ALA A 336 -62.61 39.50 17.73
C ALA A 336 -63.48 38.25 17.55
N GLN A 337 -63.16 37.27 18.42
CA GLN A 337 -64.06 36.50 19.30
C GLN A 337 -64.68 35.16 18.86
N SER A 338 -64.43 34.19 19.75
CA SER A 338 -65.36 33.20 20.35
C SER A 338 -65.60 31.86 19.65
N GLY A 339 -65.32 30.78 20.38
CA GLY A 339 -65.85 29.45 20.05
C GLY A 339 -65.16 28.26 20.76
N THR A 340 -65.33 28.17 22.07
CA THR A 340 -65.43 26.98 22.93
C THR A 340 -65.49 25.58 22.25
N ASN A 341 -64.62 24.64 22.64
CA ASN A 341 -64.91 23.45 23.48
C ASN A 341 -63.78 22.38 23.36
N VAL A 342 -63.07 22.02 24.44
CA VAL A 342 -63.32 20.86 25.35
C VAL A 342 -63.10 19.52 24.60
N ALA A 343 -62.02 18.74 24.75
CA ALA A 343 -61.29 18.16 25.89
C ALA A 343 -61.44 16.63 25.92
N SER A 344 -60.36 15.96 26.35
CA SER A 344 -60.29 14.66 27.04
C SER A 344 -60.75 13.40 26.28
N ALA A 345 -60.18 12.20 26.41
CA ALA A 345 -58.99 11.58 27.01
C ALA A 345 -59.10 10.06 26.69
N PRO A 346 -58.04 9.23 26.79
CA PRO A 346 -58.11 7.75 26.82
C PRO A 346 -58.52 7.27 28.26
N PRO A 347 -58.64 5.95 28.65
CA PRO A 347 -57.94 4.76 28.15
C PRO A 347 -58.65 3.36 28.27
N ALA A 348 -57.87 2.33 27.91
CA ALA A 348 -57.76 0.98 28.48
C ALA A 348 -58.91 -0.05 28.37
N LYS A 349 -58.56 -1.20 27.78
CA LYS A 349 -58.48 -2.50 28.48
C LYS A 349 -57.32 -3.32 27.92
#